data_AF-A0A915NP43-F1
#
_entry.id   AF-A0A915NP43-F1
#
_cell.length_a   1.000
_cell.length_b   1.000
_cell.length_c   1.000
_cell.angle_alpha   90.00
_cell.angle_beta   90.00
_cell.angle_gamma   90.00
#
_symmetry.space_group_name_H-M   'P 1'
#
loop_
_entity.id
_entity.type
_entity.pdbx_description
1 polymer ?
#
loop_
_entity_poly.entity_id
_entity_poly.type
_entity_poly.pdbx_seq_one_letter_code
_entity_poly.pdbx_strand_id
1 'polypeptide(L)' 'MQLNEMDMNDIVNRKRKEVLYNDESSIYGVDSGGRLEDIRDKSTLEKIVNYHKKYYNLNNMVINFK' A
#
# COMPACT_ATOMS: atom_id res chain seq x y z
N MET A 1 -4.09 13.07 -4.90
CA MET A 1 -3.55 11.88 -5.59
C MET A 1 -2.41 12.26 -6.55
N GLN A 2 -2.63 13.09 -7.58
CA GLN A 2 -1.52 13.51 -8.48
C GLN A 2 -0.43 14.37 -7.81
N LEU A 3 -0.81 15.22 -6.85
CA LEU A 3 0.16 16.09 -6.15
C LEU A 3 1.20 15.32 -5.31
N ASN A 4 0.85 14.14 -4.77
CA ASN A 4 1.77 13.35 -3.94
C ASN A 4 2.84 12.63 -4.79
N GLU A 5 2.51 12.19 -6.02
CA GLU A 5 3.50 11.52 -6.86
C GLU A 5 4.59 12.46 -7.40
N MET A 6 4.36 13.78 -7.31
CA MET A 6 5.30 14.83 -7.71
C MET A 6 6.04 15.47 -6.53
N ASP A 7 5.69 15.12 -5.28
CA ASP A 7 6.41 15.62 -4.11
C ASP A 7 7.79 14.95 -4.04
N MET A 8 8.83 15.77 -4.01
CA MET A 8 10.21 15.31 -3.95
C MET A 8 10.48 14.47 -2.69
N ASN A 9 9.85 14.79 -1.57
CA ASN A 9 10.01 14.01 -0.33
C ASN A 9 9.44 12.59 -0.49
N ASP A 10 8.30 12.45 -1.16
CA ASP A 10 7.66 11.16 -1.42
C ASP A 10 8.49 10.32 -2.40
N ILE A 11 9.05 10.95 -3.43
CA ILE A 11 9.97 10.30 -4.38
C ILE A 11 11.21 9.76 -3.65
N VAL A 12 11.84 10.58 -2.80
CA VAL A 12 13.03 10.18 -2.02
C VAL A 12 12.70 9.06 -1.05
N ASN A 13 11.58 9.15 -0.33
CA ASN A 13 11.15 8.12 0.60
C ASN A 13 10.89 6.78 -0.11
N ARG A 14 10.27 6.81 -1.29
CA ARG A 14 10.07 5.61 -2.12
C ARG A 14 11.40 4.99 -2.53
N LYS A 15 12.35 5.80 -3.03
CA LYS A 15 13.69 5.29 -3.40
C LYS A 15 14.46 4.73 -2.21
N ARG A 16 14.33 5.34 -1.03
CA ARG A 16 14.88 4.77 0.21
C ARG A 16 14.27 3.42 0.55
N LYS A 17 12.95 3.27 0.46
CA LYS A 17 12.27 1.99 0.69
C LYS A 17 12.71 0.92 -0.31
N GLU A 18 12.84 1.25 -1.60
CA GLU A 18 13.33 0.33 -2.63
C GLU A 18 14.75 -0.20 -2.30
N VAL A 19 15.63 0.64 -1.75
CA VAL A 19 17.00 0.24 -1.38
C VAL A 19 17.03 -0.55 -0.06
N LEU A 20 16.28 -0.10 0.94
CA LEU A 20 16.28 -0.72 2.28
C LEU A 20 15.51 -2.04 2.33
N TYR A 21 14.47 -2.17 1.51
CA TYR A 21 13.61 -3.34 1.40
C TYR A 21 13.71 -3.92 0.00
N ASN A 22 14.94 -4.20 -0.43
CA ASN A 22 15.27 -4.69 -1.78
C ASN A 22 14.98 -6.19 -2.00
N ASP A 23 14.64 -6.91 -0.93
CA ASP A 23 14.21 -8.30 -0.99
C ASP A 23 12.75 -8.36 -1.49
N GLU A 24 12.51 -9.15 -2.54
CA GLU A 24 11.18 -9.34 -3.13
C GLU A 24 10.14 -9.89 -2.15
N SER A 25 10.58 -10.52 -1.06
CA SER A 25 9.70 -10.99 0.01
C SER A 25 9.25 -9.88 0.98
N SER A 26 9.89 -8.71 0.95
CA SER A 26 9.61 -7.63 1.89
C SER A 26 8.38 -6.81 1.51
N ILE A 27 7.33 -6.92 2.31
CA ILE A 27 6.10 -6.16 2.17
C ILE A 27 6.24 -4.66 2.50
N TYR A 28 7.40 -4.21 3.01
CA TYR A 28 7.63 -2.81 3.40
C TYR A 28 8.19 -1.93 2.27
N GLY A 29 8.67 -2.56 1.18
CA GLY A 29 9.13 -1.86 -0.01
C GLY A 29 8.00 -1.26 -0.85
N VAL A 30 6.77 -1.73 -0.64
CA VAL A 30 5.59 -1.32 -1.42
C VAL A 30 5.06 0.05 -0.98
N ASP A 31 4.45 0.75 -1.94
CA ASP A 31 3.71 1.99 -1.66
C ASP A 31 2.27 1.66 -1.27
N SER A 32 2.01 1.58 0.04
CA SER A 32 0.68 1.27 0.57
C SER A 32 -0.37 2.35 0.28
N GLY A 33 0.05 3.56 -0.10
CA GLY A 33 -0.85 4.60 -0.58
C GLY A 33 -1.41 4.31 -1.99
N GLY A 34 -0.76 3.39 -2.70
CA GLY A 34 -1.09 3.01 -4.07
C GLY A 34 -0.49 3.99 -5.08
N ARG A 35 0.11 3.44 -6.14
CA ARG A 35 0.54 4.22 -7.30
C ARG A 35 -0.60 4.38 -8.29
N LEU A 36 -0.65 5.50 -9.01
CA LEU A 36 -1.71 5.78 -9.98
C LEU A 36 -1.83 4.69 -11.06
N GLU A 37 -0.69 4.20 -11.56
CA GLU A 37 -0.64 3.09 -12.52
C GLU A 37 -1.27 1.81 -11.95
N ASP A 38 -0.88 1.43 -10.73
CA ASP A 38 -1.40 0.23 -10.08
C ASP A 38 -2.90 0.36 -9.75
N ILE A 39 -3.33 1.55 -9.31
CA ILE A 39 -4.74 1.83 -9.04
C ILE A 39 -5.57 1.73 -10.32
N ARG A 40 -5.07 2.26 -11.44
CA ARG A 40 -5.80 2.28 -12.70
C ARG A 40 -5.87 0.89 -13.35
N ASP A 41 -4.75 0.17 -13.35
CA ASP A 41 -4.59 -1.00 -14.21
C ASP A 41 -4.66 -2.32 -13.44
N LYS A 42 -4.40 -2.31 -12.12
CA LYS A 42 -4.31 -3.54 -11.31
C LYS A 42 -5.40 -3.65 -10.25
N SER A 43 -6.09 -2.57 -9.86
CA SER A 43 -7.15 -2.59 -8.85
C SER A 43 -8.50 -3.02 -9.44
N THR A 44 -8.78 -4.31 -9.40
CA THR A 44 -10.08 -4.85 -9.78
C THR A 44 -11.01 -4.92 -8.57
N LEU A 45 -12.33 -4.86 -8.81
CA LEU A 45 -13.34 -5.02 -7.76
C LEU A 45 -13.14 -6.32 -6.97
N GLU A 46 -12.82 -7.41 -7.66
CA GLU A 46 -12.55 -8.71 -7.04
C GLU A 46 -11.37 -8.65 -6.06
N LYS A 47 -10.25 -8.03 -6.45
CA LYS A 47 -9.09 -7.88 -5.57
C LYS A 47 -9.41 -7.06 -4.32
N ILE A 48 -10.20 -5.99 -4.48
CA ILE A 48 -10.64 -5.14 -3.36
C ILE A 48 -11.51 -5.96 -2.39
N VAL A 49 -12.50 -6.70 -2.91
CA VAL A 49 -13.39 -7.53 -2.10
C VAL A 49 -12.59 -8.62 -1.36
N ASN A 50 -11.65 -9.27 -2.04
CA ASN A 50 -10.82 -10.32 -1.45
C ASN A 50 -9.88 -9.76 -0.37
N TYR A 51 -9.29 -8.58 -0.59
CA TYR A 51 -8.48 -7.89 0.41
C TYR A 51 -9.30 -7.57 1.67
N HIS A 52 -10.51 -7.03 1.49
CA HIS A 52 -11.41 -6.72 2.60
C HIS A 52 -11.76 -7.98 3.41
N LYS A 53 -12.19 -9.06 2.73
CA LYS A 53 -12.48 -10.34 3.41
C LYS A 53 -11.29 -10.87 4.21
N LYS A 54 -10.08 -10.73 3.67
CA LYS A 54 -8.86 -11.24 4.30
C LYS A 54 -8.47 -10.48 5.56
N TYR A 55 -8.53 -9.14 5.54
CA TYR A 55 -7.95 -8.33 6.62
C TYR A 55 -8.97 -7.63 7.52
N TYR A 56 -10.22 -7.43 7.09
CA TYR A 56 -11.27 -6.75 7.85
C TYR A 56 -12.19 -7.72 8.62
N ASN A 57 -11.67 -8.86 9.06
CA ASN A 57 -12.39 -9.74 9.98
C ASN A 57 -12.05 -9.39 11.43
N LEU A 58 -12.97 -9.67 12.37
CA LEU A 58 -12.83 -9.31 13.78
C LEU A 58 -11.57 -9.92 14.44
N ASN A 59 -11.12 -11.09 13.98
CA ASN A 59 -9.92 -11.74 14.51
C ASN A 59 -8.63 -10.99 14.16
N ASN A 60 -8.68 -10.08 13.19
CA ASN A 60 -7.55 -9.25 12.74
C ASN A 60 -7.71 -7.77 13.11
N MET A 61 -8.71 -7.42 13.92
CA MET A 61 -8.96 -6.04 14.35
C MET A 61 -8.57 -5.84 15.82
N VAL A 62 -7.92 -4.71 16.09
CA VAL A 62 -7.72 -4.22 17.46
C VAL A 62 -8.88 -3.27 17.77
N ILE A 63 -9.79 -3.70 18.65
CA ILE A 63 -10.93 -2.89 19.08
C ILE A 63 -10.53 -2.19 20.38
N ASN A 64 -10.52 -0.86 20.35
CA ASN A 64 -10.22 -0.04 21.52
C ASN A 64 -11.50 0.64 22.02
N PHE A 65 -11.80 0.48 23.31
CA PHE A 65 -12.91 1.15 23.97
C PHE A 65 -12.35 2.29 24.83
N LYS A 66 -12.95 3.46 24.70
CA LYS A 66 -12.54 4.70 25.38
C LYS A 66 -12.99 4.73 26.83
#